data_AF-A0A4S9KRA7-F1
#
_entry.id   AF-A0A4S9KRA7-F1
#
_cell.length_a   1.000
_cell.length_b   1.000
_cell.length_c   1.000
_cell.angle_alpha   90.00
_cell.angle_beta   90.00
_cell.angle_gamma   90.00
#
_symmetry.space_group_name_H-M   'P 1'
#
loop_
_entity.id
_entity.type
_entity.pdbx_description
1 polymer ?
#
loop_
_entity_poly.entity_id
_entity_poly.type
_entity_poly.pdbx_seq_one_letter_code
_entity_poly.pdbx_strand_id
1 'polypeptide(L)'
;MIEFDMEIMNKLYGQDCLILPHRRYDLVTGEFRSKEHDKYLGSSSEIWDAREVLEEVSYLHFSDWPYPKPWSEYSDVTHAKLQPPCQENFQSEEDCSTRDVWNEIYLDFMQRRQTRKALLRL
;
A
#
# COMPACT_ATOMS: atom_id res chain seq x y z
N MET A 1 -27.62 5.08 3.24
CA MET A 1 -26.18 5.32 3.13
C MET A 1 -25.52 4.17 3.89
N ILE A 2 -24.63 3.41 3.27
CA ILE A 2 -23.88 2.38 4.02
C ILE A 2 -22.81 3.16 4.78
N GLU A 3 -22.91 3.21 6.10
CA GLU A 3 -21.86 3.78 6.95
C GLU A 3 -20.83 2.68 7.25
N PHE A 4 -19.55 2.96 6.99
CA PHE A 4 -18.45 2.07 7.36
C PHE A 4 -18.01 2.32 8.80
N ASP A 5 -17.35 1.34 9.43
CA ASP A 5 -16.82 1.47 10.79
C ASP A 5 -15.95 2.72 10.96
N MET A 6 -15.07 3.02 9.99
CA MET A 6 -14.23 4.22 10.00
C MET A 6 -15.04 5.53 10.03
N GLU A 7 -16.17 5.60 9.32
CA GLU A 7 -17.03 6.79 9.28
C GLU A 7 -17.74 6.99 10.63
N ILE A 8 -18.21 5.90 11.22
CA ILE A 8 -18.83 5.91 12.55
C ILE A 8 -17.81 6.34 13.61
N MET A 9 -16.60 5.77 13.58
CA MET A 9 -15.53 6.10 14.53
C MET A 9 -15.10 7.56 14.40
N ASN A 10 -14.96 8.08 13.18
CA ASN A 10 -14.62 9.49 12.95
C ASN A 10 -15.73 10.43 13.46
N LYS A 11 -17.01 10.07 13.28
CA LYS A 11 -18.14 10.86 13.78
C LYS A 11 -18.20 10.91 15.31
N LEU A 12 -17.86 9.80 15.98
CA LEU A 12 -17.91 9.69 17.43
C LEU A 12 -16.68 10.27 18.13
N TYR A 13 -15.49 10.06 17.56
CA TYR A 13 -14.22 10.30 18.25
C TYR A 13 -13.24 11.20 17.51
N GLY A 14 -13.55 11.67 16.30
CA GLY A 14 -12.61 12.43 15.48
C GLY A 14 -12.13 13.76 16.10
N GLN A 15 -12.77 14.26 17.15
CA GLN A 15 -12.35 15.46 17.90
C GLN A 15 -11.63 15.14 19.22
N ASP A 16 -11.76 13.92 19.74
CA ASP A 16 -11.28 13.51 21.08
C ASP A 16 -10.28 12.33 21.00
N CYS A 17 -9.60 12.17 19.86
CA CYS A 17 -8.67 11.09 19.61
C CYS A 17 -7.19 11.54 19.66
N LEU A 18 -6.30 10.58 19.88
CA LEU A 18 -4.87 10.77 19.67
C LEU A 18 -4.55 10.67 18.18
N ILE A 19 -3.70 11.55 17.68
CA ILE A 19 -3.24 11.53 16.27
C ILE A 19 -1.96 10.70 16.19
N LEU A 20 -2.01 9.60 15.43
CA LEU A 20 -0.83 8.83 15.08
C LEU A 20 -0.08 9.50 13.90
N PRO A 21 1.27 9.49 13.90
CA PRO A 21 2.04 9.94 12.75
C PRO A 21 1.77 9.05 11.52
N HIS A 22 1.02 9.56 10.54
CA HIS A 22 0.56 8.80 9.37
C HIS A 22 1.71 8.17 8.57
N ARG A 23 2.80 8.93 8.35
CA ARG A 23 4.03 8.49 7.66
C ARG A 23 4.54 7.11 8.09
N ARG A 24 4.48 6.84 9.40
CA ARG A 24 5.05 5.60 9.95
C ARG A 24 4.03 4.49 10.10
N TYR A 25 2.75 4.83 10.23
CA TYR A 25 1.72 3.91 10.73
C TYR A 25 0.49 3.75 9.84
N ASP A 26 0.33 4.56 8.79
CA ASP A 26 -0.87 4.58 7.95
C ASP A 26 -0.54 4.53 6.45
N LEU A 27 0.51 3.78 6.07
CA LEU A 27 0.74 3.48 4.66
C LEU A 27 -0.25 2.41 4.20
N VAL A 28 -1.06 2.74 3.19
CA VAL A 28 -1.94 1.79 2.50
C VAL A 28 -1.30 1.35 1.19
N THR A 29 -1.46 0.08 0.79
CA THR A 29 -0.94 -0.43 -0.49
C THR A 29 -1.53 0.30 -1.71
N GLY A 30 -2.66 1.00 -1.53
CA GLY A 30 -3.29 1.80 -2.58
C GLY A 30 -2.48 3.04 -2.93
N GLU A 31 -1.65 3.50 -2.00
CA GLU A 31 -0.81 4.68 -2.17
C GLU A 31 0.17 4.48 -3.33
N PHE A 32 0.81 3.32 -3.45
CA PHE A 32 1.70 2.97 -4.57
C PHE A 32 1.02 3.01 -5.95
N ARG A 33 -0.32 2.93 -5.99
CA ARG A 33 -1.11 3.01 -7.22
C ARG A 33 -1.71 4.40 -7.44
N SER A 34 -1.55 5.30 -6.47
CA SER A 34 -1.98 6.69 -6.58
C SER A 34 -1.14 7.43 -7.62
N LYS A 35 -1.69 8.54 -8.12
CA LYS A 35 -0.95 9.52 -8.93
C LYS A 35 -0.50 10.73 -8.10
N GLU A 36 -1.07 10.88 -6.91
CA GLU A 36 -0.88 12.01 -6.01
C GLU A 36 -0.55 11.45 -4.63
N HIS A 37 0.62 11.83 -4.10
CA HIS A 37 1.16 11.30 -2.85
C HIS A 37 1.26 12.37 -1.76
N ASP A 38 0.91 13.62 -2.06
CA ASP A 38 1.06 14.79 -1.19
C ASP A 38 0.37 14.62 0.16
N LYS A 39 -0.76 13.91 0.21
CA LYS A 39 -1.50 13.64 1.45
C LYS A 39 -0.76 12.67 2.36
N TYR A 40 -0.19 11.60 1.79
CA TYR A 40 0.62 10.65 2.54
C TYR A 40 1.98 11.25 2.93
N LEU A 41 2.56 12.05 2.04
CA LEU A 41 3.79 12.77 2.32
C LEU A 41 3.55 13.92 3.32
N GLY A 42 2.33 14.45 3.41
CA GLY A 42 2.09 15.68 4.17
C GLY A 42 2.85 16.89 3.61
N SER A 43 3.28 16.82 2.34
CA SER A 43 4.09 17.82 1.65
C SER A 43 3.82 17.76 0.15
N SER A 44 3.60 18.92 -0.48
CA SER A 44 3.42 19.02 -1.93
C SER A 44 4.74 19.17 -2.69
N SER A 45 5.85 19.40 -2.00
CA SER A 45 7.18 19.56 -2.61
C SER A 45 8.04 18.31 -2.52
N GLU A 46 7.65 17.35 -1.68
CA GLU A 46 8.36 16.10 -1.54
C GLU A 46 8.01 15.14 -2.68
N ILE A 47 9.03 14.44 -3.17
CA ILE A 47 8.90 13.51 -4.29
C ILE A 47 8.67 12.12 -3.70
N TRP A 48 7.72 11.39 -4.27
CA TRP A 48 7.45 10.02 -3.90
C TRP A 48 8.62 9.10 -4.29
N ASP A 49 9.20 8.45 -3.29
CA ASP A 49 10.11 7.32 -3.45
C ASP A 49 9.54 6.11 -2.69
N ALA A 50 9.06 5.12 -3.43
CA ALA A 50 8.42 3.94 -2.86
C ALA A 50 9.37 3.12 -1.98
N ARG A 51 10.69 3.13 -2.25
CA ARG A 51 11.67 2.39 -1.46
C ARG A 51 11.92 3.09 -0.14
N GLU A 52 12.19 4.39 -0.16
CA GLU A 52 12.39 5.18 1.07
C GLU A 52 11.16 5.11 1.97
N VAL A 53 9.97 5.24 1.38
CA VAL A 53 8.69 5.10 2.09
C VAL A 53 8.55 3.72 2.75
N LEU A 54 8.89 2.64 2.04
CA LEU A 54 8.82 1.28 2.61
C LEU A 54 9.85 1.06 3.74
N GLU A 55 11.00 1.71 3.69
CA GLU A 55 12.03 1.65 4.74
C GLU A 55 11.65 2.46 5.99
N GLU A 56 10.90 3.55 5.83
CA GLU A 56 10.43 4.39 6.93
C GLU A 56 9.28 3.74 7.73
N VAL A 57 8.37 3.04 7.04
CA VAL A 57 7.12 2.57 7.64
C VAL A 57 7.34 1.45 8.65
N SER A 58 6.53 1.46 9.69
CA SER A 58 6.48 0.39 10.70
C SER A 58 5.21 -0.44 10.60
N TYR A 59 4.18 0.06 9.90
CA TYR A 59 2.95 -0.66 9.65
C TYR A 59 2.46 -0.40 8.22
N LEU A 60 2.00 -1.46 7.55
CA LEU A 60 1.49 -1.43 6.20
C LEU A 60 0.09 -2.06 6.15
N HIS A 61 -0.87 -1.34 5.59
CA HIS A 61 -2.26 -1.76 5.46
C HIS A 61 -2.59 -2.15 4.00
N PHE A 62 -2.91 -3.42 3.78
CA PHE A 62 -3.37 -3.92 2.47
C PHE A 62 -4.79 -3.42 2.12
N SER A 63 -4.86 -2.28 1.43
CA SER A 63 -6.09 -1.60 1.02
C SER A 63 -5.89 -0.83 -0.29
N ASP A 64 -6.14 -1.51 -1.41
CA ASP A 64 -5.93 -1.01 -2.77
C ASP A 64 -6.96 -1.55 -3.75
N TRP A 65 -8.23 -1.53 -3.38
CA TRP A 65 -9.33 -1.90 -4.27
C TRP A 65 -9.13 -1.27 -5.68
N PRO A 66 -9.37 -2.01 -6.78
CA PRO A 66 -9.96 -3.34 -6.88
C PRO A 66 -8.96 -4.50 -6.76
N TYR A 67 -7.73 -4.24 -6.32
CA TYR A 67 -6.78 -5.32 -6.11
C TYR A 67 -7.23 -6.22 -4.94
N PRO A 68 -7.16 -7.55 -5.09
CA PRO A 68 -7.68 -8.45 -4.07
C PRO A 68 -6.82 -8.42 -2.81
N LYS A 69 -7.41 -8.88 -1.70
CA LYS A 69 -6.69 -9.06 -0.45
C LYS A 69 -5.51 -10.01 -0.63
N PRO A 70 -4.39 -9.80 0.10
CA PRO A 70 -3.13 -10.46 -0.19
C PRO A 70 -3.12 -11.98 0.07
N TRP A 71 -4.13 -12.52 0.74
CA TRP A 71 -4.29 -13.96 0.95
C TRP A 71 -5.15 -14.66 -0.11
N SER A 72 -5.76 -13.91 -1.02
CA SER A 72 -6.60 -14.44 -2.09
C SER A 72 -5.74 -14.81 -3.29
N GLU A 73 -6.13 -15.87 -4.00
CA GLU A 73 -5.54 -16.21 -5.29
C GLU A 73 -6.03 -15.22 -6.35
N TYR A 74 -5.14 -14.87 -7.28
CA TYR A 74 -5.45 -14.01 -8.42
C TYR A 74 -4.63 -14.43 -9.63
N SER A 75 -5.18 -14.17 -10.82
CA SER A 75 -4.50 -14.51 -12.07
C SER A 75 -3.36 -13.54 -12.37
N ASP A 76 -2.33 -14.01 -13.07
CA ASP A 76 -1.23 -13.17 -13.58
C ASP A 76 -1.75 -12.02 -14.45
N VAL A 77 -2.84 -12.24 -15.19
CA VAL A 77 -3.51 -11.21 -16.00
C VAL A 77 -4.10 -10.11 -15.13
N THR A 78 -4.77 -10.48 -14.02
CA THR A 78 -5.31 -9.50 -13.07
C THR A 78 -4.20 -8.73 -12.38
N HIS A 79 -3.12 -9.41 -11.99
CA HIS A 79 -1.95 -8.79 -11.37
C HIS A 79 -1.30 -7.76 -12.28
N ALA A 80 -0.96 -8.17 -13.50
CA ALA A 80 -0.33 -7.31 -14.50
C ALA A 80 -1.18 -6.08 -14.86
N LYS A 81 -2.51 -6.22 -14.83
CA LYS A 81 -3.45 -5.12 -15.13
C LYS A 81 -3.58 -4.12 -13.99
N LEU A 82 -3.48 -4.56 -12.74
CA LEU A 82 -3.82 -3.74 -11.57
C LEU A 82 -2.61 -3.23 -10.78
N GLN A 83 -1.41 -3.77 -11.00
CA GLN A 83 -0.18 -3.22 -10.44
C GLN A 83 0.04 -1.75 -10.84
N PRO A 84 0.84 -0.97 -10.08
CA PRO A 84 1.21 0.39 -10.46
C PRO A 84 1.76 0.47 -11.90
N PRO A 85 1.44 1.49 -12.70
CA PRO A 85 2.10 1.72 -13.98
C PRO A 85 3.58 2.08 -13.76
N CYS A 86 4.45 1.74 -14.72
CA CYS A 86 5.75 2.40 -14.78
C CYS A 86 5.54 3.83 -15.27
N GLN A 87 6.34 4.75 -14.77
CA GLN A 87 6.28 6.16 -15.12
C GLN A 87 7.44 6.51 -16.04
N GLU A 88 7.30 7.57 -16.82
CA GLU A 88 8.41 8.12 -17.59
C GLU A 88 9.15 9.12 -16.71
N ASN A 89 10.46 8.95 -16.56
CA ASN A 89 11.29 9.88 -15.78
C ASN A 89 11.67 11.12 -16.62
N PHE A 90 12.38 12.07 -16.01
CA PHE A 90 12.81 13.30 -16.69
C PHE A 90 13.76 13.08 -17.88
N GLN A 91 14.32 11.88 -18.02
CA GLN A 91 15.22 11.49 -19.11
C GLN A 91 14.50 10.68 -20.20
N SER A 92 13.17 10.59 -20.14
CA SER A 92 12.35 9.75 -21.01
C SER A 92 12.65 8.26 -20.91
N GLU A 93 13.19 7.81 -19.78
CA GLU A 93 13.38 6.41 -19.46
C GLU A 93 12.22 5.89 -18.60
N GLU A 94 11.89 4.60 -18.78
CA GLU A 94 10.86 3.94 -18.01
C GLU A 94 11.35 3.66 -16.57
N ASP A 95 10.62 4.19 -15.58
CA ASP A 95 10.83 3.95 -14.15
C ASP A 95 9.71 3.07 -13.60
N CYS A 96 10.07 1.86 -13.20
CA CYS A 96 9.19 0.87 -12.58
C CYS A 96 9.40 0.72 -11.06
N SER A 97 10.21 1.57 -10.42
CA SER A 97 10.60 1.46 -9.01
C SER A 97 9.41 1.25 -8.06
N THR A 98 8.35 2.03 -8.24
CA THR A 98 7.11 1.90 -7.44
C THR A 98 6.40 0.57 -7.67
N ARG A 99 6.36 0.08 -8.92
CA ARG A 99 5.78 -1.24 -9.25
C ARG A 99 6.60 -2.36 -8.60
N ASP A 100 7.92 -2.26 -8.64
CA ASP A 100 8.81 -3.29 -8.11
C ASP A 100 8.66 -3.42 -6.59
N VAL A 101 8.61 -2.29 -5.87
CA VAL A 101 8.35 -2.27 -4.42
C VAL A 101 6.97 -2.85 -4.10
N TRP A 102 5.94 -2.46 -4.85
CA TRP A 102 4.59 -2.97 -4.63
C TRP A 102 4.51 -4.49 -4.88
N ASN A 103 5.18 -5.00 -5.91
CA ASN A 103 5.26 -6.44 -6.16
C ASN A 103 6.02 -7.19 -5.05
N GLU A 104 7.13 -6.63 -4.56
CA GLU A 104 7.89 -7.17 -3.43
C GLU A 104 7.01 -7.34 -2.17
N ILE A 105 6.21 -6.33 -1.84
CA ILE A 105 5.29 -6.36 -0.69
C ILE A 105 4.34 -7.56 -0.75
N TYR A 106 3.69 -7.77 -1.90
CA TYR A 106 2.74 -8.88 -2.07
C TYR A 106 3.43 -10.24 -2.09
N LEU A 107 4.59 -10.32 -2.72
CA LEU A 107 5.40 -11.54 -2.75
C LEU A 107 5.88 -11.92 -1.34
N ASP A 108 6.39 -10.96 -0.56
CA ASP A 108 6.83 -11.18 0.83
C ASP A 108 5.68 -11.70 1.70
N PHE A 109 4.49 -11.08 1.63
CA PHE A 109 3.32 -11.55 2.36
C PHE A 109 2.98 -13.00 2.01
N MET A 110 2.95 -13.33 0.71
CA MET A 110 2.61 -14.66 0.22
C MET A 110 3.64 -15.70 0.67
N GLN A 111 4.92 -15.40 0.58
CA GLN A 111 6.00 -16.27 1.03
C GLN A 111 5.92 -16.53 2.54
N ARG A 112 5.75 -15.48 3.36
CA ARG A 112 5.59 -15.63 4.82
C ARG A 112 4.36 -16.46 5.18
N ARG A 113 3.26 -16.30 4.45
CA ARG A 113 2.03 -17.07 4.65
C ARG A 113 2.21 -18.55 4.28
N GLN A 114 2.88 -18.84 3.17
CA GLN A 114 3.18 -20.23 2.77
C GLN A 114 4.09 -20.91 3.79
N THR A 115 5.17 -20.26 4.22
CA THR A 115 6.07 -20.76 5.25
C THR A 115 5.33 -21.06 6.56
N ARG A 116 4.45 -20.16 7.01
CA ARG A 116 3.60 -20.41 8.20
C ARG A 116 2.66 -21.59 8.01
N LYS A 117 2.03 -21.75 6.84
CA LYS A 117 1.19 -22.92 6.55
C LYS A 117 2.00 -24.22 6.58
N ALA A 118 3.25 -24.20 6.12
CA ALA A 118 4.15 -25.37 6.19
C ALA A 118 4.53 -25.69 7.63
N LEU A 119 4.88 -24.69 8.44
CA LEU A 119 5.21 -24.86 9.86
C LEU A 119 4.03 -25.37 10.70
N LEU A 120 2.80 -24.93 10.41
CA LEU A 120 1.59 -25.39 11.12
C LEU A 120 1.10 -26.78 10.70
N ARG A 121 1.74 -27.40 9.68
CA ARG A 121 1.43 -28.76 9.20
C ARG A 121 2.39 -29.82 9.72
N LEU A 122 3.41 -29.43 10.47
CA LEU A 122 4.34 -30.29 11.21
C LEU A 122 3.89 -30.38 12.68
#